data_AF-A0A819N6R0-F1
#
_entry.id   AF-A0A819N6R0-F1
#
_cell.length_a   1.000
_cell.length_b   1.000
_cell.length_c   1.000
_cell.angle_alpha   90.00
_cell.angle_beta   90.00
_cell.angle_gamma   90.00
#
_symmetry.space_group_name_H-M   'P 1'
#
loop_
_entity.id
_entity.type
_entity.pdbx_description
1 polymer ?
#
loop_
_entity_poly.entity_id
_entity_poly.type
_entity_poly.pdbx_seq_one_letter_code
_entity_poly.pdbx_strand_id
1 'polypeptide(L)'
;GVCLLPGENRKHRRLDIIIIPHDEYACALLYFTGSALFNRSMRALAHRYNMYLSQHRLNTGVIRKNNSKINTGTPLYTPTEESIFKYLNLPYRPPEERDH
;
A
#
# COMPACT_ATOMS: atom_id res chain seq x y z
N GLY A 1 11.45 6.29 -14.81
CA GLY A 1 12.39 6.29 -15.96
C GLY A 1 11.68 5.92 -17.24
N VAL A 2 12.42 5.81 -18.36
CA VAL A 2 11.92 5.32 -19.65
C VAL A 2 12.83 4.19 -20.12
N CYS A 3 12.25 3.09 -20.62
CA CYS A 3 12.98 1.96 -21.18
C CYS A 3 12.48 1.59 -22.58
N LEU A 4 13.29 0.86 -23.33
CA LEU A 4 12.98 0.33 -24.65
C LEU A 4 13.54 -1.09 -24.74
N LEU A 5 12.71 -2.06 -25.15
CA LEU A 5 13.17 -3.42 -25.42
C LEU A 5 13.98 -3.47 -26.73
N PRO A 6 14.95 -4.39 -26.87
CA PRO A 6 15.66 -4.59 -28.13
C PRO A 6 14.74 -5.11 -29.26
N GLY A 7 15.18 -4.92 -30.50
CA GLY A 7 14.47 -5.35 -31.73
C GLY A 7 13.75 -4.20 -32.46
N GLU A 8 13.27 -4.48 -33.67
CA GLU A 8 12.59 -3.48 -34.51
C GLU A 8 11.17 -3.18 -34.02
N ASN A 9 10.65 -1.99 -34.37
CA ASN A 9 9.28 -1.54 -34.10
C ASN A 9 8.86 -1.57 -32.61
N ARG A 10 9.80 -1.31 -31.69
CA ARG A 10 9.53 -1.19 -30.24
C ARG A 10 9.18 0.25 -29.85
N LYS A 11 8.40 0.39 -28.78
CA LYS A 11 8.00 1.70 -28.22
C LYS A 11 8.67 1.91 -26.86
N HIS A 12 9.09 3.15 -26.62
CA HIS A 12 9.52 3.58 -25.29
C HIS A 12 8.38 3.42 -24.29
N ARG A 13 8.68 2.91 -23.09
CA ARG A 13 7.72 2.71 -22.00
C ARG A 13 8.22 3.36 -20.72
N ARG A 14 7.32 3.91 -19.91
CA ARG A 14 7.65 4.31 -18.54
C ARG A 14 8.00 3.07 -17.73
N LEU A 15 9.10 3.14 -16.98
CA LEU A 15 9.53 2.11 -16.05
C LEU A 15 9.79 2.74 -14.70
N ASP A 16 9.15 2.19 -13.68
CA ASP A 16 9.37 2.55 -12.29
C ASP A 16 9.95 1.33 -11.56
N ILE A 17 11.09 1.54 -10.91
CA ILE A 17 11.76 0.54 -10.08
C ILE A 17 11.81 1.10 -8.67
N ILE A 18 11.41 0.29 -7.70
CA ILE A 18 11.50 0.60 -6.28
C ILE A 18 12.38 -0.42 -5.58
N ILE A 19 13.14 0.05 -4.61
CA ILE A 19 13.93 -0.79 -3.72
C ILE A 19 13.39 -0.51 -2.32
N ILE A 20 13.01 -1.58 -1.64
CA ILE A 20 12.38 -1.50 -0.33
C ILE A 20 13.07 -2.44 0.65
N PRO A 21 13.11 -2.10 1.95
CA PRO A 21 13.42 -3.06 3.00
C PRO A 21 12.41 -4.22 3.01
N HIS A 22 12.86 -5.41 3.40
CA HIS A 22 12.03 -6.62 3.36
C HIS A 22 10.82 -6.53 4.32
N ASP A 23 10.95 -5.81 5.44
CA ASP A 23 9.86 -5.58 6.40
C ASP A 23 8.74 -4.68 5.86
N GLU A 24 9.00 -3.92 4.79
CA GLU A 24 8.00 -3.08 4.11
C GLU A 24 7.32 -3.80 2.92
N TYR A 25 7.75 -5.03 2.59
CA TYR A 25 7.36 -5.75 1.37
C TYR A 25 5.86 -5.81 1.15
N ALA A 26 5.09 -6.24 2.15
CA ALA A 26 3.64 -6.40 2.02
C ALA A 26 2.91 -5.07 1.78
N CYS A 27 3.30 -4.01 2.50
CA CYS A 27 2.67 -2.69 2.36
C CYS A 27 3.02 -2.05 1.00
N ALA A 28 4.25 -2.24 0.54
CA ALA A 28 4.70 -1.75 -0.76
C ALA A 28 4.04 -2.52 -1.90
N LEU A 29 3.93 -3.85 -1.79
CA LEU A 29 3.24 -4.69 -2.77
C LEU A 29 1.78 -4.25 -2.92
N LEU A 30 1.07 -4.08 -1.81
CA LEU A 30 -0.31 -3.58 -1.81
C LEU A 30 -0.42 -2.21 -2.49
N TYR A 31 0.48 -1.28 -2.14
CA TYR A 31 0.49 0.07 -2.68
C TYR A 31 0.74 0.09 -4.20
N PHE A 32 1.76 -0.62 -4.68
CA PHE A 32 2.19 -0.60 -6.08
C PHE A 32 1.32 -1.47 -6.99
N THR A 33 0.65 -2.48 -6.43
CA THR A 33 -0.40 -3.22 -7.14
C THR A 33 -1.64 -2.34 -7.36
N GLY A 34 -2.03 -1.56 -6.34
CA GLY A 34 -3.18 -0.67 -6.44
C GLY A 34 -4.52 -1.42 -6.48
N SER A 35 -5.56 -0.85 -7.07
CA SER A 35 -5.62 0.43 -7.81
C SER A 35 -5.48 1.69 -6.93
N ALA A 36 -5.39 2.87 -7.56
CA ALA A 36 -5.35 4.14 -6.84
C ALA A 36 -6.60 4.37 -5.96
N LEU A 37 -7.78 3.98 -6.47
CA LEU A 37 -9.03 4.05 -5.73
C LEU A 37 -9.04 3.05 -4.57
N PHE A 38 -8.64 1.81 -4.82
CA PHE A 38 -8.53 0.76 -3.80
C PHE A 38 -7.62 1.21 -2.64
N ASN A 39 -6.43 1.72 -2.97
CA ASN A 39 -5.49 2.28 -1.99
C ASN A 39 -6.10 3.42 -1.16
N ARG A 40 -6.86 4.32 -1.80
CA ARG A 40 -7.54 5.41 -1.09
C ARG A 40 -8.58 4.88 -0.11
N SER A 41 -9.40 3.92 -0.54
CA SER A 41 -10.43 3.28 0.29
C SER A 41 -9.81 2.52 1.46
N MET A 42 -8.74 1.76 1.24
CA MET A 42 -8.00 1.05 2.28
C MET A 42 -7.43 2.01 3.33
N ARG A 43 -6.84 3.15 2.92
CA ARG A 43 -6.35 4.17 3.85
C ARG A 43 -7.47 4.85 4.64
N ALA A 44 -8.60 5.13 3.98
CA ALA A 44 -9.77 5.69 4.65
C ALA A 44 -10.33 4.72 5.70
N LEU A 45 -10.35 3.41 5.41
CA LEU A 45 -10.73 2.39 6.38
C LEU A 45 -9.75 2.33 7.55
N ALA A 46 -8.43 2.26 7.28
CA ALA A 46 -7.41 2.29 8.32
C ALA A 46 -7.55 3.53 9.23
N HIS A 47 -7.85 4.68 8.64
CA HIS A 47 -8.10 5.91 9.40
C HIS A 47 -9.25 5.77 10.39
N ARG A 48 -10.37 5.10 10.00
CA ARG A 48 -11.51 4.84 10.89
C ARG A 48 -11.15 3.92 12.06
N TYR A 49 -10.14 3.06 11.89
CA TYR A 49 -9.63 2.18 12.96
C TYR A 49 -8.50 2.80 13.79
N ASN A 50 -8.30 4.13 13.74
CA ASN A 50 -7.15 4.80 14.38
C ASN A 50 -5.80 4.20 13.94
N MET A 51 -5.74 3.72 12.69
CA MET A 51 -4.53 3.21 12.06
C MET A 51 -4.02 4.18 11.00
N TYR A 52 -2.82 3.91 10.49
CA TYR A 52 -2.24 4.63 9.36
C TYR A 52 -1.56 3.64 8.42
N LEU A 53 -2.14 3.50 7.22
CA LEU A 53 -1.60 2.67 6.15
C LEU A 53 -0.84 3.54 5.14
N SER A 54 0.42 3.20 4.86
CA SER A 54 1.22 3.77 3.78
C SER A 54 1.89 2.66 2.96
N GLN A 55 2.66 3.02 1.94
CA GLN A 55 3.49 2.04 1.21
C GLN A 55 4.58 1.40 2.08
N HIS A 56 4.92 2.01 3.22
CA HIS A 56 6.00 1.56 4.07
C HIS A 56 5.51 0.63 5.17
N ARG A 57 4.34 0.91 5.76
CA ARG A 57 3.87 0.24 6.97
C ARG A 57 2.40 0.50 7.26
N LEU A 58 1.83 -0.39 8.06
CA LEU A 58 0.58 -0.18 8.78
C LEU A 58 0.90 0.10 10.25
N ASN A 59 0.49 1.26 10.77
CA ASN A 59 0.62 1.60 12.19
C ASN A 59 -0.75 1.56 12.89
N THR A 60 -0.76 1.18 14.17
CA THR A 60 -1.93 1.23 15.06
C THR A 60 -1.74 2.23 16.19
N GLY A 61 -2.83 2.61 16.87
CA GLY A 61 -2.78 3.57 17.98
C GLY A 61 -2.44 4.99 17.53
N VAL A 62 -2.80 5.35 16.30
CA VAL A 62 -2.54 6.65 15.70
C VAL A 62 -3.54 7.67 16.23
N ILE A 63 -3.06 8.70 16.91
CA ILE A 63 -3.89 9.76 17.48
C ILE A 63 -3.87 10.99 16.58
N ARG A 64 -5.04 11.56 16.33
CA ARG A 64 -5.23 12.75 15.49
C ARG A 64 -6.05 13.80 16.22
N LYS A 65 -5.68 15.07 16.05
CA LYS A 65 -6.44 16.24 16.50
C LYS A 65 -6.64 17.15 15.31
N ASN A 66 -7.89 17.55 15.04
CA ASN A 66 -8.24 18.36 13.86
C ASN A 66 -7.67 17.80 12.54
N ASN A 67 -7.78 16.47 12.36
CA ASN A 67 -7.25 15.73 11.21
C ASN A 67 -5.70 15.72 11.07
N SER A 68 -4.98 16.38 11.97
CA SER A 68 -3.51 16.34 12.03
C SER A 68 -3.05 15.22 12.94
N LYS A 69 -2.10 14.41 12.45
CA LYS A 69 -1.48 13.32 13.22
C LYS A 69 -0.59 13.93 14.30
N ILE A 70 -0.93 13.65 15.57
CA ILE A 70 -0.16 14.09 16.74
C ILE A 70 0.63 12.94 17.39
N ASN A 71 0.23 11.69 17.11
CA ASN A 71 0.99 10.50 17.45
C ASN A 71 0.97 9.53 16.25
N THR A 72 2.13 9.04 15.86
CA THR A 72 2.32 8.12 14.72
C THR A 72 1.93 6.68 15.03
N GLY A 73 1.70 6.34 16.29
CA GLY A 73 1.40 5.00 16.72
C GLY A 73 2.59 4.05 16.58
N THR A 74 2.33 2.76 16.74
CA THR A 74 3.34 1.70 16.61
C THR A 74 3.12 0.90 15.33
N PRO A 75 4.21 0.46 14.65
CA PRO A 75 4.08 -0.39 13.47
C PRO A 75 3.51 -1.75 13.85
N LEU A 76 2.65 -2.29 12.99
CA LEU A 76 2.16 -3.66 13.05
C LEU A 76 3.06 -4.58 12.22
N TYR A 77 3.18 -5.84 12.64
CA TYR A 77 3.93 -6.85 11.90
C TYR A 77 3.10 -7.34 10.70
N THR A 78 3.53 -6.99 9.49
CA THR A 78 2.81 -7.29 8.24
C THR A 78 3.66 -8.10 7.27
N PRO A 79 3.81 -9.43 7.45
CA PRO A 79 4.65 -10.26 6.61
C PRO A 79 4.05 -10.54 5.21
N THR A 80 2.72 -10.43 5.08
CA THR A 80 1.99 -10.69 3.82
C THR A 80 0.88 -9.66 3.61
N GLU A 81 0.33 -9.54 2.40
CA GLU A 81 -0.80 -8.64 2.17
C GLU A 81 -2.02 -9.02 3.04
N GLU A 82 -2.32 -10.31 3.18
CA GLU A 82 -3.43 -10.84 3.98
C GLU A 82 -3.38 -10.37 5.44
N SER A 83 -2.18 -10.19 5.99
CA SER A 83 -2.02 -9.65 7.34
C SER A 83 -2.58 -8.23 7.48
N ILE A 84 -2.43 -7.40 6.43
CA ILE A 84 -2.98 -6.03 6.37
C ILE A 84 -4.51 -6.10 6.35
N PHE A 85 -5.09 -6.95 5.50
CA PHE A 85 -6.54 -7.16 5.44
C PHE A 85 -7.11 -7.64 6.77
N LYS A 86 -6.42 -8.57 7.45
CA LYS A 86 -6.78 -9.06 8.78
C LYS A 86 -6.83 -7.94 9.82
N TYR A 87 -5.81 -7.08 9.88
CA TYR A 87 -5.81 -5.93 10.80
C TYR A 87 -6.92 -4.92 10.51
N LEU A 88 -7.30 -4.77 9.23
CA LEU A 88 -8.39 -3.90 8.81
C LEU A 88 -9.76 -4.59 8.83
N ASN A 89 -9.85 -5.82 9.34
CA ASN A 89 -11.07 -6.62 9.40
C ASN A 89 -11.78 -6.74 8.03
N LEU A 90 -11.01 -7.01 6.98
CA LEU A 90 -11.50 -7.24 5.63
C LEU A 90 -11.22 -8.67 5.18
N PRO A 91 -12.11 -9.28 4.36
CA PRO A 91 -11.73 -10.45 3.60
C PRO A 91 -10.62 -10.07 2.61
N TYR A 92 -9.65 -10.97 2.42
CA TYR A 92 -8.61 -10.76 1.42
C TYR A 92 -9.21 -10.63 0.02
N ARG A 93 -8.61 -9.75 -0.78
CA ARG A 93 -8.96 -9.55 -2.19
C ARG A 93 -7.72 -9.74 -3.04
N PRO A 94 -7.72 -10.69 -4.00
CA PRO A 94 -6.61 -10.84 -4.92
C PRO A 94 -6.48 -9.60 -5.83
N PRO A 95 -5.30 -9.36 -6.44
CA PRO A 95 -5.04 -8.17 -7.26
C PRO A 95 -6.11 -7.85 -8.32
N GLU A 96 -6.62 -8.88 -9.00
CA GLU A 96 -7.64 -8.78 -10.06
C GLU A 96 -9.01 -8.27 -9.58
N GLU A 97 -9.28 -8.31 -8.27
CA GLU A 97 -10.53 -7.79 -7.66
C GLU A 97 -10.37 -6.36 -7.09
N ARG A 98 -9.25 -5.69 -7.36
CA ARG A 98 -8.94 -4.35 -6.82
C ARG A 98 -9.20 -3.20 -7.82
N ASP A 99 -9.66 -3.53 -9.02
CA ASP A 99 -9.99 -2.59 -10.10
C ASP A 99 -11.49 -2.64 -10.42
N HIS A 100 -12.27 -1.87 -9.66
CA HIS A 100 -13.70 -1.63 -9.87
C HIS A 100 -14.00 -0.14 -9.73
#